data_AF-A0A177V6F9-F1
#
_entry.id   AF-A0A177V6F9-F1
#
_cell.length_a   1.000
_cell.length_b   1.000
_cell.length_c   1.000
_cell.angle_alpha   90.00
_cell.angle_beta   90.00
_cell.angle_gamma   90.00
#
_symmetry.space_group_name_H-M   'P 1'
#
loop_
_entity.id
_entity.type
_entity.pdbx_description
1 polymer ?
#
loop_
_entity_poly.entity_id
_entity_poly.type
_entity_poly.pdbx_seq_one_letter_code
_entity_poly.pdbx_strand_id
1 'polypeptide(L)'
;MPIIKEVAHPFPLIDADPHFSRVVRYFRSSDYLAWAGLTAAFPGALYALEIFDPTKQARNLAPPLRLGAFLGLCGGFLYAYQASSLRLWGWRENEVEQQRAQQEPEPSGAGSSLTPYMQGVSYRNSSFSQLKFGSMPWFNFSEHDYHKPKEE
;
A
#
# COMPACT_ATOMS: atom_id res chain seq x y z
N MET A 1 8.33 -15.11 -22.24
CA MET A 1 7.15 -14.78 -21.43
C MET A 1 7.16 -13.28 -21.23
N PRO A 2 6.05 -12.55 -21.45
CA PRO A 2 5.97 -11.16 -21.02
C PRO A 2 6.33 -11.13 -19.53
N ILE A 3 7.22 -10.21 -19.14
CA ILE A 3 7.65 -10.11 -17.73
C ILE A 3 6.47 -9.70 -16.85
N ILE A 4 5.55 -8.92 -17.42
CA ILE A 4 4.35 -8.42 -16.76
C ILE A 4 3.20 -9.39 -17.02
N LYS A 5 2.61 -9.90 -15.94
CA LYS A 5 1.39 -10.73 -16.03
C LYS A 5 0.19 -9.80 -16.19
N GLU A 6 -0.44 -9.87 -17.35
CA GLU A 6 -1.73 -9.19 -17.55
C GLU A 6 -2.81 -9.87 -16.72
N VAL A 7 -3.51 -9.06 -15.93
CA VAL A 7 -4.62 -9.49 -15.08
C VAL A 7 -5.81 -8.63 -15.46
N ALA A 8 -6.99 -9.25 -15.58
CA ALA A 8 -8.21 -8.52 -15.89
C ALA A 8 -8.46 -7.42 -14.85
N HIS A 9 -8.59 -6.18 -15.32
CA HIS A 9 -8.88 -5.01 -14.50
C HIS A 9 -10.08 -4.24 -15.10
N PRO A 10 -11.10 -3.88 -14.29
CA PRO A 10 -12.28 -3.18 -14.78
C PRO A 10 -12.00 -1.73 -15.20
N PHE A 11 -10.94 -1.10 -14.66
CA PHE A 11 -10.50 0.25 -15.01
C PHE A 11 -9.12 0.23 -15.68
N PRO A 12 -8.73 1.29 -16.42
CA PRO A 12 -7.41 1.39 -17.04
C PRO A 12 -6.26 1.23 -16.03
N LEU A 13 -5.26 0.44 -16.40
CA LEU A 13 -4.04 0.24 -15.61
C LEU A 13 -3.16 1.49 -15.67
N ILE A 14 -2.79 2.04 -14.50
CA ILE A 14 -1.84 3.16 -14.42
C ILE A 14 -0.42 2.64 -14.22
N ASP A 15 -0.24 1.71 -13.30
CA ASP A 15 1.07 1.17 -12.93
C ASP A 15 0.92 -0.22 -12.28
N ALA A 16 1.60 -1.23 -12.82
CA ALA A 16 1.55 -2.61 -12.34
C ALA A 16 2.37 -2.84 -11.06
N ASP A 17 3.44 -2.08 -10.84
CA ASP A 17 4.27 -2.18 -9.63
C ASP A 17 4.78 -0.79 -9.22
N PRO A 18 3.88 0.04 -8.64
CA PRO A 18 4.20 1.41 -8.35
C PRO A 18 5.25 1.53 -7.25
N HIS A 19 6.20 2.44 -7.45
CA HIS A 19 7.20 2.77 -6.45
C HIS A 19 6.55 3.27 -5.15
N PHE A 20 7.16 2.97 -4.00
CA PHE A 20 6.63 3.30 -2.67
C PHE A 20 6.21 4.76 -2.54
N SER A 21 7.07 5.69 -2.99
CA SER A 21 6.78 7.13 -2.93
C SER A 21 5.59 7.52 -3.80
N ARG A 22 5.39 6.86 -4.95
CA ARG A 22 4.24 7.10 -5.84
C ARG A 22 2.95 6.68 -5.15
N VAL A 23 2.90 5.49 -4.57
CA VAL A 23 1.70 5.00 -3.87
C VAL A 23 1.27 5.94 -2.74
N VAL A 24 2.22 6.39 -1.91
CA VAL A 24 1.96 7.30 -0.79
C VAL A 24 1.51 8.68 -1.28
N ARG A 25 2.11 9.19 -2.37
CA ARG A 25 1.69 10.47 -2.98
C ARG A 25 0.28 10.42 -3.56
N TYR A 26 -0.22 9.23 -3.90
CA TYR A 26 -1.54 8.99 -4.48
C TYR A 26 -2.61 8.65 -3.43
N PHE A 27 -2.31 8.83 -2.14
CA PHE A 27 -3.32 8.71 -1.09
C PHE A 27 -4.42 9.76 -1.28
N ARG A 28 -5.67 9.31 -1.31
CA ARG A 28 -6.85 10.17 -1.24
C ARG A 28 -7.09 10.58 0.20
N SER A 29 -7.86 11.64 0.40
CA SER A 29 -8.35 12.03 1.74
C SER A 29 -9.06 10.88 2.45
N SER A 30 -9.78 10.02 1.71
CA SER A 30 -10.41 8.81 2.24
C SER A 30 -9.43 7.82 2.85
N ASP A 31 -8.21 7.71 2.30
CA ASP A 31 -7.21 6.77 2.80
C ASP A 31 -6.59 7.28 4.11
N TYR A 32 -6.35 8.59 4.21
CA TYR A 32 -5.96 9.21 5.47
C TYR A 32 -7.04 9.10 6.54
N LEU A 33 -8.31 9.25 6.17
CA LEU A 33 -9.43 9.03 7.08
C LEU A 33 -9.51 7.58 7.56
N ALA A 34 -9.34 6.61 6.66
CA ALA A 34 -9.30 5.20 7.03
C ALA A 34 -8.09 4.89 7.93
N TRP A 35 -6.92 5.46 7.63
CA TRP A 35 -5.72 5.30 8.44
C TRP A 35 -5.90 5.87 9.86
N ALA A 36 -6.40 7.10 9.99
CA ALA A 36 -6.70 7.71 11.28
C ALA A 36 -7.78 6.91 12.03
N GLY A 37 -8.82 6.47 11.32
CA GLY A 37 -9.89 5.63 11.86
C GLY A 37 -9.37 4.32 12.44
N LEU A 38 -8.53 3.59 11.71
CA LEU A 38 -7.93 2.33 12.17
C LEU A 38 -6.96 2.55 13.33
N THR A 39 -6.21 3.66 13.32
CA THR A 39 -5.31 4.05 14.41
C THR A 39 -6.06 4.26 15.73
N ALA A 40 -7.26 4.84 15.68
CA ALA A 40 -8.11 5.05 16.84
C ALA A 40 -8.95 3.80 17.20
N ALA A 41 -9.38 3.03 16.20
CA ALA A 41 -10.24 1.87 16.38
C ALA A 41 -9.57 0.78 17.21
N PHE A 42 -8.27 0.52 17.01
CA PHE A 42 -7.56 -0.51 17.76
C PHE A 42 -7.47 -0.23 19.27
N PRO A 43 -6.93 0.91 19.75
CA PRO A 43 -6.94 1.23 21.18
C PRO A 43 -8.36 1.45 21.71
N GLY A 44 -9.29 1.97 20.90
CA GLY A 44 -10.70 2.09 21.27
C GLY A 44 -11.36 0.73 21.54
N ALA A 45 -11.06 -0.27 20.70
CA ALA A 45 -11.52 -1.64 20.91
C ALA A 45 -10.90 -2.25 22.18
N LEU A 46 -9.60 -2.07 22.41
CA LEU A 46 -8.96 -2.51 23.66
C LEU A 46 -9.59 -1.87 24.90
N TYR A 47 -9.87 -0.57 24.84
CA TYR A 47 -10.52 0.14 25.93
C TYR A 47 -11.96 -0.35 26.15
N ALA A 48 -12.72 -0.57 25.08
CA ALA A 48 -14.07 -1.14 25.17
C ALA A 48 -14.05 -2.53 25.81
N LEU A 49 -13.10 -3.39 25.42
CA LEU A 49 -12.94 -4.72 26.03
C LEU A 49 -12.66 -4.63 27.53
N GLU A 50 -11.81 -3.70 27.97
CA GLU A 50 -11.53 -3.49 29.40
C GLU A 50 -12.76 -2.95 30.17
N ILE A 51 -13.67 -2.21 29.52
CA ILE A 51 -14.95 -1.82 30.14
C ILE A 51 -15.88 -3.02 30.30
N PHE A 52 -15.95 -3.91 29.30
CA PHE A 52 -16.88 -5.05 29.31
C PHE A 52 -16.40 -6.20 30.19
N ASP A 53 -15.11 -6.52 30.18
CA ASP A 53 -14.49 -7.54 31.02
C ASP A 53 -13.19 -7.00 31.65
N PRO A 54 -13.30 -6.30 32.81
CA PRO A 54 -12.16 -5.66 33.42
C PRO A 54 -11.16 -6.68 33.92
N THR A 55 -9.89 -6.50 33.56
CA THR A 55 -8.79 -7.39 33.98
C THR A 55 -8.42 -7.21 35.47
N LYS A 56 -9.05 -6.25 36.16
CA LYS A 56 -8.84 -5.87 37.59
C LYS A 56 -7.38 -5.61 37.93
N GLN A 57 -6.55 -5.39 36.92
CA GLN A 57 -5.13 -5.20 37.08
C GLN A 57 -4.88 -3.74 37.49
N ALA A 58 -4.25 -3.52 38.65
CA ALA A 58 -3.96 -2.17 39.17
C ALA A 58 -2.94 -1.36 38.32
N ARG A 59 -2.59 -1.84 37.11
CA ARG A 59 -1.61 -1.23 36.22
C ARG A 59 -2.29 -0.27 35.26
N ASN A 60 -1.60 0.85 35.04
CA ASN A 60 -1.96 1.88 34.08
C ASN A 60 -2.28 1.28 32.69
N LEU A 61 -3.44 1.61 32.12
CA LEU A 61 -3.85 1.20 30.76
C LEU A 61 -3.09 1.94 29.65
N ALA A 62 -2.29 2.96 29.98
CA ALA A 62 -1.56 3.73 28.98
C ALA A 62 -0.59 2.89 28.12
N PRO A 63 0.24 1.98 28.66
CA PRO A 63 1.13 1.15 27.83
C PRO A 63 0.39 0.26 26.79
N PRO A 64 -0.65 -0.54 27.14
CA PRO A 64 -1.36 -1.33 26.14
C PRO A 64 -2.12 -0.46 25.14
N LEU A 65 -2.70 0.67 25.55
CA LEU A 65 -3.35 1.60 24.62
C LEU A 65 -2.36 2.26 23.66
N ARG A 66 -1.15 2.61 24.11
CA ARG A 66 -0.09 3.14 23.24
C ARG A 66 0.38 2.11 22.23
N LEU A 67 0.59 0.87 22.67
CA LEU A 67 0.92 -0.23 21.77
C LEU A 67 -0.20 -0.48 20.77
N GLY A 68 -1.45 -0.47 21.23
CA GLY A 68 -2.62 -0.63 20.38
C GLY A 68 -2.74 0.48 19.34
N ALA A 69 -2.52 1.74 19.73
CA ALA A 69 -2.46 2.86 18.81
C ALA A 69 -1.35 2.70 17.78
N PHE A 70 -0.16 2.24 18.19
CA PHE A 70 0.95 1.97 17.26
C PHE A 70 0.60 0.86 16.26
N LEU A 71 0.01 -0.25 16.71
CA LEU A 71 -0.43 -1.33 15.83
C LEU A 71 -1.54 -0.88 14.88
N GLY A 72 -2.51 -0.09 15.37
CA GLY A 72 -3.54 0.54 14.55
C GLY A 72 -2.95 1.49 13.50
N LEU A 73 -1.90 2.24 13.86
CA LEU A 73 -1.18 3.12 12.94
C LEU A 73 -0.48 2.31 11.84
N CYS A 74 0.24 1.23 12.20
CA CYS A 74 0.87 0.36 11.22
C CYS A 74 -0.15 -0.33 10.30
N GLY A 75 -1.20 -0.91 10.87
CA GLY A 75 -2.26 -1.57 10.11
C GLY A 75 -3.03 -0.61 9.20
N GLY A 76 -3.33 0.59 9.69
CA GLY A 76 -4.00 1.62 8.90
C GLY A 76 -3.15 2.13 7.75
N PHE A 77 -1.82 2.26 7.94
CA PHE A 77 -0.90 2.59 6.86
C PHE A 77 -0.90 1.51 5.78
N LEU A 78 -0.80 0.24 6.17
CA LEU A 78 -0.82 -0.89 5.23
C LEU A 78 -2.15 -0.95 4.45
N TYR A 79 -3.28 -0.70 5.12
CA TYR A 79 -4.59 -0.62 4.48
C TYR A 79 -4.67 0.53 3.46
N ALA A 80 -4.21 1.72 3.84
CA ALA A 80 -4.15 2.88 2.94
C ALA A 80 -3.25 2.61 1.72
N TYR A 81 -2.09 1.99 1.95
CA TYR A 81 -1.16 1.60 0.89
C TYR A 81 -1.78 0.58 -0.07
N GLN A 82 -2.46 -0.44 0.47
CA GLN A 82 -3.17 -1.42 -0.33
C GLN A 82 -4.31 -0.76 -1.13
N ALA A 83 -5.11 0.09 -0.51
CA ALA A 83 -6.23 0.78 -1.17
C ALA A 83 -5.76 1.67 -2.34
N SER A 84 -4.63 2.35 -2.18
CA SER A 84 -3.99 3.15 -3.23
C SER A 84 -3.43 2.27 -4.36
N SER A 85 -2.75 1.18 -4.01
CA SER A 85 -2.21 0.24 -5.01
C SER A 85 -3.31 -0.40 -5.85
N LEU A 86 -4.45 -0.76 -5.25
CA LEU A 86 -5.62 -1.29 -5.97
C LEU A 86 -6.19 -0.31 -7.00
N ARG A 87 -6.12 1.01 -6.75
CA ARG A 87 -6.53 2.04 -7.71
C ARG A 87 -5.53 2.14 -8.86
N LEU A 88 -4.23 2.08 -8.56
CA LEU A 88 -3.18 2.12 -9.58
C LEU A 88 -3.22 0.90 -10.52
N TRP A 89 -3.60 -0.27 -9.99
CA TRP A 89 -3.84 -1.49 -10.76
C TRP A 89 -5.14 -1.49 -11.58
N GLY A 90 -6.01 -0.49 -11.41
CA GLY A 90 -7.31 -0.43 -12.09
C GLY A 90 -8.34 -1.44 -11.54
N TRP A 91 -8.15 -1.97 -10.33
CA TRP A 91 -9.12 -2.85 -9.66
C TRP A 91 -10.21 -2.06 -8.94
N ARG A 92 -9.97 -0.78 -8.70
CA ARG A 92 -10.92 0.20 -8.16
C ARG A 92 -10.99 1.40 -9.10
N GLU A 93 -12.05 2.19 -8.96
CA GLU A 93 -12.20 3.46 -9.65
C GLU A 93 -10.96 4.33 -9.47
N ASN A 94 -10.42 4.85 -10.56
CA ASN A 94 -9.14 5.53 -10.60
C ASN A 94 -9.07 6.73 -11.58
N GLU A 95 -10.19 7.39 -11.87
CA GLU A 95 -10.25 8.48 -12.85
C GLU A 95 -9.36 9.66 -12.44
N VAL A 96 -9.37 10.02 -11.15
CA VAL A 96 -8.56 11.11 -10.59
C VAL A 96 -7.06 10.81 -10.70
N GLU A 97 -6.69 9.55 -10.46
CA GLU A 97 -5.31 9.09 -10.51
C GLU A 97 -4.80 9.02 -11.95
N GLN A 98 -5.66 8.64 -12.90
CA GLN A 98 -5.33 8.69 -14.32
C GLN A 98 -5.03 10.13 -14.76
N GLN A 99 -5.88 11.09 -14.42
CA GLN A 99 -5.67 12.50 -14.77
C GLN A 99 -4.36 13.04 -14.19
N ARG A 100 -4.05 12.65 -12.95
CA ARG A 100 -2.79 13.02 -12.31
C ARG A 100 -1.59 12.34 -12.97
N ALA A 101 -1.70 11.06 -13.29
CA ALA A 101 -0.63 10.28 -13.91
C ALA A 101 -0.28 10.80 -15.31
N GLN A 102 -1.24 11.33 -16.06
CA GLN A 102 -1.00 11.95 -17.37
C GLN A 102 -0.16 13.24 -17.29
N GLN A 103 -0.17 13.92 -16.15
CA GLN A 103 0.62 15.14 -15.91
C GLN A 103 2.01 14.83 -15.33
N GLU A 104 2.20 13.64 -14.79
CA GLU A 104 3.46 13.19 -14.21
C GLU A 104 4.28 12.44 -15.28
N PRO A 105 5.62 12.55 -15.25
CA PRO A 105 6.46 11.75 -16.14
C PRO A 105 6.26 10.26 -15.86
N GLU A 106 6.25 9.45 -16.92
CA GLU A 106 6.18 8.00 -16.79
C GLU A 106 7.36 7.48 -15.97
N PRO A 107 7.13 6.55 -15.02
CA PRO A 107 8.22 5.96 -14.25
C PRO A 107 9.14 5.16 -15.17
N SER A 108 10.44 5.32 -15.00
CA SER A 108 11.46 4.58 -15.75
C SER A 108 12.55 4.07 -14.82
N GLY A 109 13.15 2.95 -15.20
CA GLY A 109 14.32 2.38 -14.54
C GLY A 109 15.65 3.03 -14.93
N ALA A 110 15.63 4.10 -15.74
CA ALA A 110 16.83 4.75 -16.25
C ALA A 110 17.70 5.40 -15.14
N GLY A 111 17.10 5.78 -14.00
CA GLY A 111 17.79 6.31 -12.83
C GLY A 111 18.32 5.25 -11.85
N SER A 112 17.99 3.98 -12.10
CA SER A 112 18.29 2.88 -11.18
C SER A 112 19.78 2.50 -11.19
N SER A 113 20.34 2.26 -10.00
CA SER A 113 21.70 1.69 -9.86
C SER A 113 21.76 0.19 -10.15
N LEU A 114 20.61 -0.45 -10.37
CA LEU A 114 20.48 -1.88 -10.61
C LEU A 114 20.68 -2.23 -12.08
N THR A 115 21.32 -3.37 -12.34
CA THR A 115 21.39 -3.93 -13.70
C THR A 115 19.98 -4.31 -14.20
N PRO A 116 19.72 -4.31 -15.52
CA PRO A 116 18.40 -4.67 -16.06
C PRO A 116 17.89 -6.05 -15.60
N TYR A 117 18.81 -6.99 -15.36
CA TYR A 117 18.48 -8.29 -14.77
C TYR A 117 17.98 -8.16 -13.34
N MET A 118 18.69 -7.42 -12.48
CA MET A 118 18.28 -7.21 -11.09
C MET A 118 16.97 -6.43 -10.97
N GLN A 119 16.71 -5.50 -11.89
CA GLN A 119 15.41 -4.84 -12.00
C GLN A 119 14.26 -5.82 -12.32
N GLY A 120 14.53 -6.83 -13.15
CA GLY A 120 13.56 -7.88 -13.44
C GLY A 120 13.33 -8.82 -12.24
N VAL A 121 14.38 -9.08 -11.46
CA VAL A 121 14.26 -9.84 -10.20
C VAL A 121 13.50 -9.05 -9.14
N SER A 122 13.75 -7.74 -9.00
CA SER A 122 13.04 -6.91 -8.02
C SER A 122 11.56 -6.86 -8.34
N TYR A 123 11.18 -6.56 -9.59
CA TYR A 123 9.79 -6.56 -10.04
C TYR A 123 9.05 -7.87 -9.71
N ARG A 124 9.67 -9.03 -9.94
CA ARG A 124 9.03 -10.32 -9.64
C ARG A 124 8.78 -10.54 -8.15
N ASN A 125 9.58 -9.93 -7.29
CA ASN A 125 9.42 -10.00 -5.84
C ASN A 125 8.40 -8.98 -5.31
N SER A 126 8.32 -7.78 -5.92
CA SER A 126 7.41 -6.71 -5.51
C SER A 126 6.03 -6.77 -6.15
N SER A 127 5.90 -7.38 -7.34
CA SER A 127 4.64 -7.50 -8.06
C SER A 127 3.56 -8.18 -7.21
N PHE A 128 2.41 -7.50 -7.07
CA PHE A 128 1.25 -7.92 -6.26
C PHE A 128 1.53 -8.18 -4.78
N SER A 129 2.70 -7.78 -4.26
CA SER A 129 3.10 -8.04 -2.88
C SER A 129 2.16 -7.38 -1.84
N GLN A 130 1.47 -6.31 -2.23
CA GLN A 130 0.49 -5.59 -1.42
C GLN A 130 -0.74 -6.42 -1.05
N LEU A 131 -1.00 -7.53 -1.77
CA LEU A 131 -2.07 -8.48 -1.42
C LEU A 131 -1.70 -9.38 -0.24
N LYS A 132 -0.41 -9.43 0.14
CA LYS A 132 0.11 -10.32 1.19
C LYS A 132 0.62 -9.59 2.44
N PHE A 133 0.14 -8.36 2.67
CA PHE A 133 0.50 -7.59 3.88
C PHE A 133 0.12 -8.26 5.20
N GLY A 134 -0.83 -9.20 5.20
CA GLY A 134 -1.12 -10.01 6.38
C GLY A 134 0.00 -10.99 6.75
N SER A 135 0.92 -11.30 5.84
CA SER A 135 2.07 -12.18 6.10
C SER A 135 3.38 -11.41 6.19
N MET A 136 3.68 -10.57 5.20
CA MET A 136 4.90 -9.77 5.17
C MET A 136 4.65 -8.45 4.45
N PRO A 137 4.94 -7.30 5.07
CA PRO A 137 4.91 -6.03 4.38
C PRO A 137 6.10 -5.95 3.42
N TRP A 138 5.81 -5.89 2.12
CA TRP A 138 6.82 -5.79 1.08
C TRP A 138 6.44 -4.66 0.11
N PHE A 139 7.43 -3.85 -0.27
CA PHE A 139 7.22 -2.63 -1.04
C PHE A 139 8.24 -2.53 -2.17
N ASN A 140 7.87 -1.81 -3.23
CA ASN A 140 8.80 -1.49 -4.30
C ASN A 140 9.61 -0.23 -3.98
N PHE A 141 10.92 -0.41 -3.80
CA PHE A 141 11.91 0.67 -3.65
C PHE A 141 12.90 0.74 -4.81
N SER A 142 12.70 -0.07 -5.84
CA SER A 142 13.55 -0.11 -7.03
C SER A 142 12.90 0.65 -8.17
N GLU A 143 13.69 1.45 -8.87
CA GLU A 143 13.32 1.99 -10.17
C GLU A 143 13.56 0.91 -11.23
N HIS A 144 12.56 0.60 -12.05
CA HIS A 144 12.62 -0.42 -13.10
C HIS A 144 11.68 -0.06 -14.25
N ASP A 145 11.85 -0.66 -15.43
CA ASP A 145 10.99 -0.37 -16.59
C ASP A 145 9.67 -1.17 -16.64
N TYR A 146 9.39 -2.01 -15.64
CA TYR A 146 8.30 -2.98 -15.67
C TYR A 146 6.96 -2.46 -15.09
N HIS A 147 6.49 -1.30 -15.59
CA HIS A 147 5.29 -0.63 -15.05
C HIS A 147 4.01 -0.84 -15.87
N LYS A 148 4.11 -0.97 -17.19
CA LYS A 148 2.98 -1.23 -18.10
C LYS A 148 3.37 -2.30 -19.11
N PRO A 149 2.42 -3.12 -19.60
CA PRO A 149 2.68 -3.97 -20.76
C PRO A 149 3.20 -3.08 -21.90
N LYS A 150 4.31 -3.47 -22.52
CA LYS A 150 4.78 -2.78 -23.72
C LYS A 150 3.84 -3.22 -24.85
N GLU A 151 3.09 -2.29 -25.41
CA GLU A 151 2.39 -2.52 -26.68
C GLU A 151 3.47 -2.84 -27.73
N GLU A 152 3.35 -4.01 -28.37
CA GLU A 152 4.23 -4.43 -29.48
C GLU A 152 3.97 -3.62 -30.75
#